data_AF-A0A2N7RAY5-F1
#
_entry.id   AF-A0A2N7RAY5-F1
#
_cell.length_a   1.000
_cell.length_b   1.000
_cell.length_c   1.000
_cell.angle_alpha   90.00
_cell.angle_beta   90.00
_cell.angle_gamma   90.00
#
_symmetry.space_group_name_H-M   'P 1'
#
loop_
_entity.id
_entity.type
_entity.pdbx_description
1 polymer ?
#
loop_
_entity_poly.entity_id
_entity_poly.type
_entity_poly.pdbx_seq_one_letter_code
_entity_poly.pdbx_strand_id
1 'polypeptide(L)'
;MSTPTLAAEAVDGDERVSRGIGTTLVDDAMLDSLEAVSELSCQFQEYIAKQYELRVTVIGKRLFAARLYSQDDARTAVDSRDMSAPIRYEVCILPDAIQQRCLDFVHSYGLEYGALDLIVTPDGEYVFLENNPVGQFLYVQQLVPTLPLLESVADTLIEGALCHSQT
;
A
#
# COMPACT_ATOMS: atom_id res chain seq x y z
N MET A 1 -20.07 -28.07 3.39
CA MET A 1 -19.63 -27.79 2.01
C MET A 1 -20.20 -26.44 1.61
N SER A 2 -19.55 -25.37 2.03
CA SER A 2 -19.90 -23.99 1.69
C SER A 2 -19.39 -23.70 0.29
N THR A 3 -20.26 -23.77 -0.71
CA THR A 3 -19.95 -23.37 -2.08
C THR A 3 -19.83 -21.84 -2.11
N PRO A 4 -18.76 -21.25 -2.65
CA PRO A 4 -18.52 -19.80 -2.64
C PRO A 4 -19.47 -19.02 -3.58
N THR A 5 -20.43 -19.72 -4.19
CA THR A 5 -21.32 -19.20 -5.23
C THR A 5 -22.79 -19.12 -4.82
N LEU A 6 -23.15 -19.41 -3.57
CA LEU A 6 -24.51 -19.10 -3.10
C LEU A 6 -24.72 -17.58 -3.21
N ALA A 7 -25.57 -17.17 -4.15
CA ALA A 7 -25.92 -15.80 -4.58
C ALA A 7 -25.11 -15.18 -5.73
N ALA A 8 -24.00 -15.78 -6.20
CA ALA A 8 -23.24 -15.20 -7.31
C ALA A 8 -24.06 -15.12 -8.61
N GLU A 9 -24.98 -16.06 -8.84
CA GLU A 9 -25.84 -16.09 -10.03
C GLU A 9 -26.94 -15.01 -10.02
N ALA A 10 -27.25 -14.42 -8.85
CA ALA A 10 -28.31 -13.43 -8.68
C ALA A 10 -27.83 -11.97 -8.81
N VAL A 11 -26.52 -11.75 -8.94
CA VAL A 11 -25.89 -10.43 -9.08
C VAL A 11 -25.59 -10.18 -10.55
N ASP A 12 -25.90 -8.98 -11.06
CA ASP A 12 -25.66 -8.61 -12.46
C ASP A 12 -24.16 -8.69 -12.81
N GLY A 13 -23.82 -8.99 -14.06
CA GLY A 13 -22.45 -9.24 -14.49
C GLY A 13 -21.49 -8.06 -14.19
N ASP A 14 -22.00 -6.83 -14.21
CA ASP A 14 -21.24 -5.61 -13.90
C ASP A 14 -21.07 -5.38 -12.39
N GLU A 15 -21.99 -5.91 -11.56
CA GLU A 15 -21.91 -5.92 -10.10
C GLU A 15 -21.05 -7.06 -9.55
N ARG A 16 -20.73 -8.08 -10.37
CA ARG A 16 -19.75 -9.13 -10.06
C ARG A 16 -18.30 -8.64 -10.18
N VAL A 17 -18.09 -7.47 -10.78
CA VAL A 17 -16.78 -6.84 -10.79
C VAL A 17 -16.58 -6.19 -9.43
N SER A 18 -15.77 -6.82 -8.58
CA SER A 18 -15.27 -6.18 -7.37
C SER A 18 -14.44 -4.96 -7.78
N ARG A 19 -15.09 -3.80 -7.86
CA ARG A 19 -14.44 -2.51 -7.87
C ARG A 19 -13.91 -2.39 -6.44
N GLY A 20 -12.60 -2.54 -6.26
CA GLY A 20 -11.98 -2.59 -4.94
C GLY A 20 -12.49 -1.47 -4.03
N ILE A 21 -12.55 -1.73 -2.72
CA ILE A 21 -13.03 -0.74 -1.75
C ILE A 21 -11.94 0.33 -1.58
N GLY A 22 -12.13 1.47 -2.24
CA GLY A 22 -11.25 2.63 -2.17
C GLY A 22 -11.42 3.41 -0.86
N THR A 23 -10.44 4.25 -0.54
CA THR A 23 -10.53 5.17 0.58
C THR A 23 -11.55 6.25 0.24
N THR A 24 -12.53 6.46 1.12
CA THR A 24 -13.62 7.40 0.90
C THR A 24 -13.61 8.46 1.99
N LEU A 25 -13.74 9.73 1.60
CA LEU A 25 -13.93 10.81 2.56
C LEU A 25 -15.30 10.68 3.21
N VAL A 26 -15.34 10.74 4.53
CA VAL A 26 -16.58 10.81 5.30
C VAL A 26 -17.09 12.24 5.23
N ASP A 27 -18.25 12.45 4.62
CA ASP A 27 -18.94 13.74 4.58
C ASP A 27 -20.04 13.83 5.65
N ASP A 28 -20.63 15.02 5.81
CA ASP A 28 -21.69 15.27 6.81
C ASP A 28 -22.91 14.37 6.59
N ALA A 29 -23.25 14.04 5.33
CA ALA A 29 -24.39 13.17 5.03
C ALA A 29 -24.13 11.71 5.46
N MET A 30 -22.89 11.24 5.35
CA MET A 30 -22.47 9.94 5.89
C MET A 30 -22.50 9.94 7.42
N LEU A 31 -22.12 11.05 8.08
CA LEU A 31 -22.20 11.18 9.52
C LEU A 31 -23.64 11.13 10.04
N ASP A 32 -24.60 11.64 9.29
CA ASP A 32 -26.03 11.52 9.61
C ASP A 32 -26.54 10.06 9.56
N SER A 33 -25.78 9.14 8.96
CA SER A 33 -26.13 7.73 8.76
C SER A 33 -25.25 6.76 9.53
N LEU A 34 -24.58 7.19 10.61
CA LEU A 34 -23.66 6.33 11.40
C LEU A 34 -24.31 5.05 11.95
N GLU A 35 -25.63 5.04 12.20
CA GLU A 35 -26.35 3.84 12.62
C GLU A 35 -26.25 2.70 11.58
N ALA A 36 -26.06 3.02 10.30
CA ALA A 36 -25.96 2.00 9.24
C ALA A 36 -24.74 1.09 9.39
N VAL A 37 -23.73 1.50 10.17
CA VAL A 37 -22.49 0.75 10.41
C VAL A 37 -22.27 0.40 11.87
N SER A 38 -23.26 0.62 12.75
CA SER A 38 -23.11 0.42 14.21
C SER A 38 -22.78 -1.01 14.61
N GLU A 39 -23.23 -1.98 13.81
CA GLU A 39 -23.01 -3.41 14.03
C GLU A 39 -21.78 -3.95 13.25
N LEU A 40 -21.04 -3.07 12.56
CA LEU A 40 -19.89 -3.43 11.74
C LEU A 40 -18.59 -2.88 12.35
N SER A 41 -17.51 -3.65 12.23
CA SER A 41 -16.17 -3.13 12.52
C SER A 41 -15.68 -2.29 11.34
N CYS A 42 -15.67 -0.98 11.52
CA CYS A 42 -15.18 -0.02 10.53
C CYS A 42 -13.85 0.58 10.96
N GLN A 43 -13.03 0.98 9.98
CA GLN A 43 -11.81 1.74 10.21
C GLN A 43 -12.03 3.17 9.73
N PHE A 44 -12.10 4.10 10.67
CA PHE A 44 -12.09 5.53 10.40
C PHE A 44 -10.72 6.10 10.80
N GLN A 45 -10.19 7.00 9.98
CA GLN A 45 -8.90 7.66 10.22
C GLN A 45 -9.07 9.15 9.96
N GLU A 46 -8.25 9.97 10.63
CA GLU A 46 -8.15 11.40 10.32
C GLU A 46 -7.72 11.59 8.86
N TYR A 47 -8.37 12.51 8.15
CA TYR A 47 -7.91 12.90 6.83
C TYR A 47 -6.73 13.86 6.95
N ILE A 48 -5.57 13.42 6.48
CA ILE A 48 -4.33 14.20 6.48
C ILE A 48 -4.07 14.68 5.05
N ALA A 49 -3.97 15.99 4.88
CA ALA A 49 -3.57 16.59 3.61
C ALA A 49 -2.15 16.15 3.26
N LYS A 50 -1.95 15.72 2.01
CA LYS A 50 -0.70 15.16 1.51
C LYS A 50 -0.18 15.92 0.30
N GLN A 51 1.12 16.18 0.27
CA GLN A 51 1.84 16.67 -0.89
C GLN A 51 2.07 15.55 -1.91
N TYR A 52 2.39 14.35 -1.44
CA TYR A 52 2.57 13.14 -2.24
C TYR A 52 2.52 11.89 -1.36
N GLU A 53 2.50 10.72 -2.00
CA GLU A 53 2.53 9.42 -1.34
C GLU A 53 3.86 8.72 -1.58
N LEU A 54 4.19 7.77 -0.71
CA LEU A 54 5.39 6.98 -0.77
C LEU A 54 5.02 5.51 -0.65
N ARG A 55 5.37 4.74 -1.69
CA ARG A 55 5.36 3.29 -1.68
C ARG A 55 6.74 2.81 -1.27
N VAL A 56 6.87 2.33 -0.04
CA VAL A 56 8.13 1.84 0.52
C VAL A 56 8.10 0.32 0.57
N THR A 57 9.08 -0.34 -0.03
CA THR A 57 9.19 -1.80 -0.04
C THR A 57 10.45 -2.23 0.70
N VAL A 58 10.27 -2.95 1.80
CA VAL A 58 11.33 -3.64 2.53
C VAL A 58 11.46 -5.05 1.98
N ILE A 59 12.68 -5.45 1.64
CA ILE A 59 13.03 -6.79 1.15
C ILE A 59 14.35 -7.24 1.80
N GLY A 60 14.25 -8.18 2.71
CA GLY A 60 15.35 -8.54 3.61
C GLY A 60 15.79 -7.34 4.42
N LYS A 61 17.07 -6.97 4.25
CA LYS A 61 17.68 -5.77 4.86
C LYS A 61 17.67 -4.54 3.94
N ARG A 62 17.11 -4.65 2.74
CA ARG A 62 17.07 -3.58 1.74
C ARG A 62 15.74 -2.83 1.85
N LEU A 63 15.78 -1.53 1.60
CA LEU A 63 14.61 -0.68 1.51
C LEU A 63 14.63 0.08 0.19
N PHE A 64 13.50 0.08 -0.49
CA PHE A 64 13.26 0.79 -1.73
C PHE A 64 12.07 1.72 -1.53
N ALA A 65 12.10 2.92 -2.11
CA ALA A 65 10.95 3.83 -2.03
C ALA A 65 10.68 4.46 -3.40
N ALA A 66 9.40 4.50 -3.75
CA ALA A 66 8.88 5.25 -4.88
C ALA A 66 7.97 6.36 -4.38
N ARG A 67 8.17 7.58 -4.88
CA ARG A 67 7.26 8.70 -4.71
C ARG A 67 6.16 8.62 -5.76
N LEU A 68 4.92 8.76 -5.31
CA LEU A 68 3.71 8.81 -6.11
C LEU A 68 3.16 10.24 -6.05
N TYR A 69 3.16 10.94 -7.18
CA TYR A 69 2.63 12.30 -7.28
C TYR A 69 1.10 12.28 -7.37
N SER A 70 0.44 11.80 -6.31
CA SER A 70 -1.02 11.60 -6.30
C SER A 70 -1.84 12.87 -6.40
N GLN A 71 -1.22 14.04 -6.26
CA GLN A 71 -1.87 15.34 -6.47
C GLN A 71 -1.85 15.77 -7.96
N ASP A 72 -1.16 15.05 -8.84
CA ASP A 72 -1.13 15.35 -10.29
C ASP A 72 -2.48 15.06 -10.98
N ASP A 73 -3.38 14.26 -10.37
CA ASP A 73 -4.74 13.98 -10.86
C ASP A 73 -5.75 13.97 -9.70
N ALA A 74 -6.90 14.61 -9.89
CA ALA A 74 -7.93 14.70 -8.84
C ALA A 74 -8.49 13.33 -8.41
N ARG A 75 -8.45 12.32 -9.30
CA ARG A 75 -8.91 10.96 -9.00
C ARG A 75 -8.03 10.25 -7.97
N THR A 76 -6.76 10.64 -7.86
CA THR A 76 -5.80 10.04 -6.94
C THR A 76 -5.49 10.88 -5.72
N ALA A 77 -6.04 12.11 -5.64
CA ALA A 77 -5.75 13.04 -4.57
C ALA A 77 -6.08 12.52 -3.16
N VAL A 78 -7.13 11.71 -3.04
CA VAL A 78 -7.52 11.02 -1.79
C VAL A 78 -6.88 9.63 -1.70
N ASP A 79 -6.82 8.90 -2.81
CA ASP A 79 -6.37 7.51 -2.86
C ASP A 79 -5.59 7.24 -4.16
N SER A 80 -4.28 6.96 -4.08
CA SER A 80 -3.45 6.76 -5.27
C SER A 80 -3.75 5.48 -6.07
N ARG A 81 -4.66 4.62 -5.61
CA ARG A 81 -4.88 3.29 -6.20
C ARG A 81 -5.63 3.30 -7.53
N ASP A 82 -6.08 4.45 -8.04
CA ASP A 82 -6.55 4.55 -9.41
C ASP A 82 -5.38 4.52 -10.41
N MET A 83 -4.99 3.31 -10.81
CA MET A 83 -3.90 3.05 -11.75
C MET A 83 -4.19 3.54 -13.19
N SER A 84 -5.43 3.98 -13.48
CA SER A 84 -5.75 4.61 -14.77
C SER A 84 -5.41 6.10 -14.81
N ALA A 85 -5.10 6.70 -13.66
CA ALA A 85 -4.70 8.09 -13.58
C ALA A 85 -3.24 8.29 -14.04
N PRO A 86 -2.97 9.27 -14.93
CA PRO A 86 -1.63 9.52 -15.45
C PRO A 86 -0.79 10.32 -14.44
N ILE A 87 -0.53 9.76 -13.26
CA ILE A 87 0.34 10.37 -12.26
C ILE A 87 1.79 9.93 -12.43
N ARG A 88 2.73 10.79 -12.00
CA ARG A 88 4.16 10.48 -12.07
C ARG A 88 4.59 9.58 -10.91
N TYR A 89 5.60 8.77 -11.18
CA TYR A 89 6.27 7.90 -10.22
C TYR A 89 7.78 8.11 -10.33
N GLU A 90 8.46 8.29 -9.20
CA GLU A 90 9.90 8.54 -9.18
C GLU A 90 10.56 7.79 -8.04
N VAL A 91 11.83 7.39 -8.22
CA VAL A 91 12.63 6.87 -7.12
C VAL A 91 12.79 7.92 -6.03
N CYS A 92 12.68 7.51 -4.76
CA CYS A 92 12.85 8.38 -3.61
C CYS A 92 13.90 7.81 -2.67
N ILE A 93 14.82 8.66 -2.23
CA ILE A 93 15.73 8.35 -1.12
C ILE A 93 15.11 8.98 0.13
N LEU A 94 14.78 8.14 1.12
CA LEU A 94 14.23 8.60 2.39
C LEU A 94 15.35 9.12 3.30
N PRO A 95 15.05 10.06 4.22
CA PRO A 95 15.98 10.38 5.29
C PRO A 95 16.34 9.13 6.11
N ASP A 96 17.60 8.99 6.52
CA ASP A 96 18.11 7.80 7.22
C ASP A 96 17.24 7.39 8.42
N ALA A 97 16.76 8.37 9.19
CA ALA A 97 15.89 8.12 10.34
C ALA A 97 14.55 7.46 9.94
N ILE A 98 13.97 7.84 8.79
CA ILE A 98 12.73 7.26 8.28
C ILE A 98 13.01 5.87 7.71
N GLN A 99 14.10 5.70 6.95
CA GLN A 99 14.53 4.41 6.43
C GLN A 99 14.72 3.38 7.55
N GLN A 100 15.43 3.75 8.62
CA GLN A 100 15.66 2.86 9.75
C GLN A 100 14.35 2.48 10.46
N ARG A 101 13.45 3.45 10.67
CA ARG A 101 12.14 3.18 11.29
C ARG A 101 11.29 2.22 10.47
N CYS A 102 11.31 2.31 9.13
CA CYS A 102 10.59 1.37 8.27
C CYS A 102 11.17 -0.05 8.33
N LEU A 103 12.51 -0.18 8.31
CA LEU A 103 13.18 -1.47 8.47
C LEU A 103 12.87 -2.10 9.83
N ASP A 104 13.07 -1.35 10.91
CA ASP A 104 12.82 -1.80 12.28
C ASP A 104 11.35 -2.20 12.46
N PHE A 105 10.41 -1.42 11.90
CA PHE A 105 8.99 -1.73 11.95
C PHE A 105 8.70 -3.10 11.33
N VAL A 106 9.13 -3.35 10.08
CA VAL A 106 8.88 -4.63 9.39
C VAL A 106 9.54 -5.79 10.14
N HIS A 107 10.80 -5.64 10.56
CA HIS A 107 11.54 -6.67 11.28
C HIS A 107 10.97 -6.96 12.68
N SER A 108 10.35 -5.98 13.34
CA SER A 108 9.71 -6.18 14.66
C SER A 108 8.56 -7.20 14.64
N TYR A 109 7.95 -7.42 13.47
CA TYR A 109 6.94 -8.46 13.26
C TYR A 109 7.53 -9.81 12.80
N GLY A 110 8.85 -9.93 12.73
CA GLY A 110 9.53 -11.13 12.20
C GLY A 110 9.35 -11.31 10.69
N LEU A 111 9.06 -10.22 9.96
CA LEU A 111 8.88 -10.23 8.51
C LEU A 111 10.17 -9.83 7.81
N GLU A 112 10.49 -10.49 6.70
CA GLU A 112 11.58 -10.08 5.79
C GLU A 112 11.04 -9.23 4.61
N TYR A 113 9.72 -9.10 4.49
CA TYR A 113 9.08 -8.34 3.43
C TYR A 113 7.94 -7.49 3.98
N GLY A 114 7.84 -6.27 3.46
CA GLY A 114 6.71 -5.38 3.73
C GLY A 114 6.58 -4.32 2.65
N ALA A 115 5.36 -4.05 2.22
CA ALA A 115 5.03 -2.91 1.37
C ALA A 115 4.29 -1.89 2.23
N LEU A 116 5.01 -0.86 2.66
CA LEU A 116 4.49 0.22 3.49
C LEU A 116 3.99 1.35 2.61
N ASP A 117 2.86 1.92 3.03
CA ASP A 117 2.30 3.13 2.45
C ASP A 117 2.46 4.27 3.45
N LEU A 118 3.18 5.30 3.02
CA LEU A 118 3.39 6.54 3.75
C LEU A 118 2.84 7.70 2.94
N ILE A 119 2.50 8.79 3.62
CA ILE A 119 2.21 10.08 2.98
C ILE A 119 3.19 11.12 3.51
N VAL A 120 3.45 12.13 2.68
CA VAL A 120 4.22 13.31 3.10
C VAL A 120 3.30 14.52 3.10
N THR A 121 3.20 15.22 4.22
CA THR A 121 2.37 16.43 4.35
C THR A 121 2.98 17.61 3.59
N PRO A 122 2.22 18.67 3.28
CA PRO A 122 2.77 19.90 2.70
C PRO A 122 3.90 20.54 3.52
N ASP A 123 3.92 20.32 4.83
CA ASP A 123 4.96 20.80 5.74
C ASP A 123 6.17 19.85 5.84
N GLY A 124 6.16 18.74 5.08
CA GLY A 124 7.28 17.80 4.99
C GLY A 124 7.30 16.71 6.06
N GLU A 125 6.21 16.51 6.80
CA GLU A 125 6.11 15.43 7.79
C GLU A 125 5.78 14.10 7.12
N TYR A 126 6.40 13.02 7.60
CA TYR A 126 6.17 11.66 7.12
C TYR A 126 5.17 10.96 8.01
N VAL A 127 4.04 10.55 7.45
CA VAL A 127 2.97 9.85 8.18
C VAL A 127 2.85 8.42 7.65
N PHE A 128 2.91 7.45 8.57
CA PHE A 128 2.70 6.04 8.27
C PHE A 128 1.20 5.74 8.20
N LEU A 129 0.75 5.05 7.13
CA LEU A 129 -0.64 4.60 7.00
C LEU A 129 -0.77 3.11 7.29
N GLU A 130 -0.05 2.28 6.53
CA GLU A 130 -0.13 0.83 6.67
C GLU A 130 1.14 0.11 6.23
N ASN A 131 1.23 -1.16 6.59
CA ASN A 131 2.16 -2.13 6.01
C ASN A 131 1.38 -3.33 5.51
N ASN A 132 1.58 -3.69 4.25
CA ASN A 132 1.04 -4.89 3.64
C ASN A 132 2.15 -5.95 3.48
N PRO A 133 2.17 -7.02 4.32
CA PRO A 133 3.19 -8.07 4.27
C PRO A 133 3.17 -8.93 2.99
N VAL A 134 2.16 -8.77 2.14
CA VAL A 134 2.05 -9.43 0.83
C VAL A 134 1.67 -8.44 -0.26
N GLY A 135 1.99 -7.15 -0.05
CA GLY A 135 1.63 -6.08 -0.97
C GLY A 135 2.30 -6.26 -2.32
N GLN A 136 1.61 -5.88 -3.39
CA GLN A 136 2.19 -5.93 -4.74
C GLN A 136 3.36 -4.96 -4.86
N PHE A 137 4.46 -5.41 -5.46
CA PHE A 137 5.66 -4.60 -5.72
C PHE A 137 5.98 -4.47 -7.22
N LEU A 138 5.57 -5.43 -8.05
CA LEU A 138 6.03 -5.51 -9.43
C LEU A 138 5.60 -4.29 -10.27
N TYR A 139 4.40 -3.77 -10.03
CA TYR A 139 3.92 -2.57 -10.73
C TYR A 139 4.81 -1.35 -10.44
N VAL A 140 5.37 -1.25 -9.23
CA VAL A 140 6.26 -0.16 -8.84
C VAL A 140 7.53 -0.20 -9.67
N GLN A 141 8.13 -1.39 -9.86
CA GLN A 141 9.29 -1.56 -10.74
C GLN A 141 8.93 -1.32 -12.21
N GLN A 142 7.74 -1.68 -12.66
CA GLN A 142 7.29 -1.38 -14.02
C GLN A 142 7.20 0.13 -14.28
N LEU A 143 6.75 0.89 -13.30
CA LEU A 143 6.63 2.36 -13.37
C LEU A 143 7.95 3.08 -13.07
N VAL A 144 8.80 2.48 -12.24
CA VAL A 144 10.12 3.00 -11.84
C VAL A 144 11.18 1.90 -12.06
N PRO A 145 11.63 1.67 -13.32
CA PRO A 145 12.51 0.54 -13.67
C PRO A 145 13.89 0.55 -13.01
N THR A 146 14.28 1.66 -12.39
CA THR A 146 15.53 1.77 -11.63
C THR A 146 15.47 1.09 -10.25
N LEU A 147 14.29 0.67 -9.78
CA LEU A 147 14.12 -0.09 -8.55
C LEU A 147 14.19 -1.61 -8.83
N PRO A 148 15.24 -2.32 -8.39
CA PRO A 148 15.43 -3.75 -8.66
C PRO A 148 14.64 -4.63 -7.66
N LEU A 149 13.32 -4.47 -7.61
CA LEU A 149 12.48 -5.11 -6.59
C LEU A 149 12.40 -6.63 -6.79
N LEU A 150 12.14 -7.09 -8.03
CA LEU A 150 12.03 -8.52 -8.35
C LEU A 150 13.34 -9.25 -8.09
N GLU A 151 14.45 -8.68 -8.54
CA GLU A 151 15.80 -9.19 -8.31
C GLU A 151 16.06 -9.28 -6.81
N SER A 152 15.68 -8.26 -6.05
CA SER A 152 15.87 -8.25 -4.60
C SER A 152 15.06 -9.34 -3.89
N VAL A 153 13.83 -9.61 -4.33
CA VAL A 153 13.06 -10.74 -3.79
C VAL A 153 13.77 -12.06 -4.10
N ALA A 154 14.21 -12.27 -5.34
CA ALA A 154 14.89 -13.50 -5.76
C ALA A 154 16.17 -13.75 -4.97
N ASP A 155 17.02 -12.73 -4.83
CA ASP A 155 18.26 -12.78 -4.04
C ASP A 155 17.98 -13.20 -2.59
N THR A 156 16.96 -12.57 -1.96
CA THR A 156 16.62 -12.82 -0.56
C THR A 156 16.16 -14.27 -0.34
N LEU A 157 15.42 -14.83 -1.30
CA LEU A 157 15.00 -16.25 -1.27
C LEU A 157 16.18 -17.21 -1.44
N ILE A 158 17.12 -16.89 -2.34
CA ILE A 158 18.34 -17.69 -2.56
C ILE A 158 19.19 -17.69 -1.28
N GLU A 159 19.44 -16.52 -0.69
CA GLU A 159 20.18 -16.38 0.56
C GLU A 159 19.55 -17.18 1.69
N GLY A 160 18.22 -17.07 1.84
CA GLY A 160 17.47 -17.86 2.80
C GLY A 160 17.65 -19.36 2.61
N ALA A 161 17.54 -19.88 1.38
CA ALA A 161 17.72 -21.30 1.10
C ALA A 161 19.13 -21.81 1.46
N LEU A 162 20.17 -21.03 1.15
CA LEU A 162 21.56 -21.39 1.44
C LEU A 162 21.85 -21.46 2.94
N CYS A 163 21.27 -20.57 3.74
CA CYS A 163 21.41 -20.59 5.20
C CYS A 163 20.81 -21.87 5.83
N HIS A 164 19.64 -22.32 5.36
CA HIS A 164 18.98 -23.51 5.91
C HIS A 164 19.63 -24.82 5.47
N SER A 165 20.36 -24.84 4.35
CA SER A 165 21.07 -26.02 3.86
C SER A 165 22.36 -26.35 4.63
N GLN A 166 22.81 -25.45 5.51
CA GLN A 166 24.05 -25.57 6.28
C GLN A 166 23.81 -25.90 7.77
N THR A 167 22.55 -26.01 8.19
CA THR A 167 22.09 -26.44 9.52
C THR A 167 21.53 -27.84 9.48
#